data_AF-A0A2H9TII0-F1
#
_entry.id   AF-A0A2H9TII0-F1
#
_cell.length_a   1.000
_cell.length_b   1.000
_cell.length_c   1.000
_cell.angle_alpha   90.00
_cell.angle_beta   90.00
_cell.angle_gamma   90.00
#
_symmetry.space_group_name_H-M   'P 1'
#
loop_
_entity.id
_entity.type
_entity.pdbx_description
1 polymer ?
#
loop_
_entity_poly.entity_id
_entity_poly.type
_entity_poly.pdbx_seq_one_letter_code
_entity_poly.pdbx_strand_id
1 'polypeptide(L)'
;MDPESGGSSSIDFSSCSIRDVCDKIPYLGSCLKEPGTQKNDLIAVCGNGIREGNEECDCGGKEGCLDNKCCTADCKLTPGSTCSDNNDVCCRGCKTIAADDRQVCRVAASTCQEDTFCDGFARGCPNPVNKPDGEVCEEGATCASGVCTSRDMQCSIFGRHLNITQSCKYTGRSCSILCQGPDQCVDMNASFLDGTKCGEKGFCYAGMCSEMHSQANSKVIMKVFASMVAIGVGLL
;
A
#
# COMPACT_ATOMS: atom_id res chain seq x y z
N MET A 1 6.14 20.78 -11.21
CA MET A 1 7.26 20.13 -11.93
C MET A 1 7.67 20.97 -13.15
N ASP A 2 7.65 22.29 -13.01
CA ASP A 2 8.16 23.20 -14.05
C ASP A 2 9.70 23.19 -13.94
N PRO A 3 10.44 22.97 -15.05
CA PRO A 3 11.90 23.02 -15.01
C PRO A 3 12.46 24.41 -14.70
N GLU A 4 11.64 25.48 -14.80
CA GLU A 4 12.06 26.85 -14.54
C GLU A 4 11.49 27.39 -13.22
N SER A 5 12.34 28.03 -12.43
CA SER A 5 11.91 28.78 -11.25
C SER A 5 11.30 30.12 -11.67
N GLY A 6 10.10 30.46 -11.18
CA GLY A 6 9.41 31.72 -11.48
C GLY A 6 8.27 31.63 -12.50
N GLY A 7 7.94 30.43 -12.99
CA GLY A 7 6.66 30.16 -13.66
C GLY A 7 5.46 30.37 -12.72
N SER A 8 4.24 30.37 -13.26
CA SER A 8 3.02 30.62 -12.45
C SER A 8 3.04 29.76 -11.19
N SER A 9 2.83 30.37 -10.02
CA SER A 9 2.83 29.72 -8.71
C SER A 9 1.59 28.86 -8.51
N SER A 10 1.44 27.84 -9.36
CA SER A 10 0.43 26.80 -9.22
C SER A 10 0.89 25.83 -8.13
N ILE A 11 0.07 25.67 -7.11
CA ILE A 11 0.22 24.61 -6.11
C ILE A 11 -0.28 23.25 -6.62
N ASP A 12 -0.94 23.23 -7.78
CA ASP A 12 -1.48 22.02 -8.41
C ASP A 12 -0.48 21.34 -9.33
N PHE A 13 -0.52 20.00 -9.37
CA PHE A 13 0.22 19.20 -10.32
C PHE A 13 -0.41 19.26 -11.72
N SER A 14 0.43 19.25 -12.76
CA SER A 14 -0.04 19.04 -14.13
C SER A 14 -0.61 17.62 -14.32
N SER A 15 -1.47 17.42 -15.32
CA SER A 15 -2.01 16.08 -15.66
C SER A 15 -0.90 15.06 -15.97
N CYS A 16 0.20 15.50 -16.59
CA CYS A 16 1.38 14.66 -16.82
C CYS A 16 2.03 14.21 -15.51
N SER A 17 2.15 15.12 -14.53
CA SER A 17 2.72 14.82 -13.22
C SER A 17 1.83 13.87 -12.41
N ILE A 18 0.51 14.11 -12.42
CA ILE A 18 -0.46 13.23 -11.76
C ILE A 18 -0.34 11.82 -12.31
N ARG A 19 -0.38 11.67 -13.64
CA ARG A 19 -0.24 10.36 -14.29
C ARG A 19 1.10 9.68 -13.93
N ASP A 20 2.21 10.39 -14.02
CA ASP A 20 3.53 9.80 -13.72
C ASP A 20 3.62 9.31 -12.26
N VAL A 21 3.10 10.08 -11.31
CA VAL A 21 3.07 9.70 -9.89
C VAL A 21 2.12 8.53 -9.66
N CYS A 22 0.89 8.59 -10.16
CA CYS A 22 -0.10 7.53 -9.99
C CYS A 22 0.36 6.20 -10.58
N ASP A 23 1.04 6.21 -11.72
CA ASP A 23 1.55 4.99 -12.36
C ASP A 23 2.73 4.39 -11.60
N LYS A 24 3.55 5.20 -10.93
CA LYS A 24 4.72 4.74 -10.20
C LYS A 24 4.41 4.29 -8.78
N ILE A 25 3.40 4.88 -8.12
CA ILE A 25 3.04 4.57 -6.72
C ILE A 25 2.93 3.04 -6.46
N PRO A 26 2.23 2.24 -7.28
CA PRO A 26 2.15 0.79 -7.08
C PRO A 26 3.51 0.06 -7.11
N TYR A 27 4.51 0.66 -7.75
CA TYR A 27 5.85 0.12 -7.97
C TYR A 27 6.92 0.70 -7.03
N LEU A 28 6.55 1.62 -6.14
CA LEU A 28 7.46 2.12 -5.10
C LEU A 28 7.69 1.08 -3.98
N GLY A 29 7.02 -0.06 -4.04
CA GLY A 29 7.19 -1.17 -3.10
C GLY A 29 6.60 -0.86 -1.73
N SER A 30 7.29 -1.30 -0.67
CA SER A 30 6.80 -1.24 0.72
C SER A 30 7.28 -0.01 1.51
N CYS A 31 7.96 0.94 0.85
CA CYS A 31 8.56 2.10 1.51
C CYS A 31 7.53 3.16 1.93
N LEU A 32 6.44 3.30 1.17
CA LEU A 32 5.30 4.14 1.56
C LEU A 32 4.41 3.40 2.55
N LYS A 33 3.96 4.12 3.59
CA LYS A 33 3.10 3.59 4.65
C LYS A 33 1.78 4.34 4.66
N GLU A 34 0.77 3.71 5.27
CA GLU A 34 -0.51 4.35 5.49
C GLU A 34 -0.36 5.59 6.37
N PRO A 35 -1.12 6.67 6.10
CA PRO A 35 -1.12 7.86 6.94
C PRO A 35 -1.31 7.52 8.42
N GLY A 36 -0.51 8.15 9.29
CA GLY A 36 -0.58 7.93 10.75
C GLY A 36 -0.02 6.60 11.27
N THR A 37 0.46 5.69 10.40
CA THR A 37 1.11 4.44 10.86
C THR A 37 2.60 4.59 11.15
N GLN A 38 3.24 5.62 10.57
CA GLN A 38 4.61 5.99 10.89
C GLN A 38 4.61 7.09 11.95
N LYS A 39 5.45 6.94 12.97
CA LYS A 39 5.73 8.03 13.91
C LYS A 39 6.53 9.08 13.15
N ASN A 40 5.88 10.20 12.86
CA ASN A 40 6.56 11.35 12.27
C ASN A 40 7.20 12.15 13.42
N ASP A 41 8.44 12.61 13.24
CA ASP A 41 9.08 13.59 14.14
C ASP A 41 8.56 15.02 13.91
N LEU A 42 7.53 15.17 13.07
CA LEU A 42 6.81 16.42 12.90
C LEU A 42 6.02 16.72 14.17
N ILE A 43 5.95 17.99 14.55
CA ILE A 43 5.16 18.45 15.69
C ILE A 43 3.70 18.10 15.40
N ALA A 44 3.10 17.22 16.22
CA ALA A 44 1.68 16.92 16.12
C ALA A 44 0.86 18.21 16.36
N VAL A 45 -0.09 18.50 15.47
CA VAL A 45 -0.88 19.73 15.52
C VAL A 45 -2.36 19.40 15.65
N CYS A 46 -2.85 19.47 16.88
CA CYS A 46 -4.27 19.33 17.14
C CYS A 46 -5.08 20.43 16.44
N GLY A 47 -6.03 20.02 15.63
CA GLY A 47 -6.96 20.85 14.90
C GLY A 47 -6.69 20.94 13.39
N ASN A 48 -5.71 20.20 12.87
CA ASN A 48 -5.42 20.12 11.43
C ASN A 48 -6.26 19.03 10.71
N GLY A 49 -7.02 18.22 11.47
CA GLY A 49 -7.88 17.15 10.96
C GLY A 49 -7.17 15.82 10.74
N ILE A 50 -5.89 15.70 11.12
CA ILE A 50 -5.08 14.50 10.98
C ILE A 50 -4.72 14.03 12.39
N ARG A 51 -5.09 12.80 12.73
CA ARG A 51 -4.72 12.23 14.03
C ARG A 51 -3.21 11.91 14.06
N GLU A 52 -2.47 12.66 14.87
CA GLU A 52 -1.01 12.55 14.97
C GLU A 52 -0.53 12.35 16.42
N GLY A 53 0.69 11.81 16.59
CA GLY A 53 1.33 11.70 17.91
C GLY A 53 0.50 10.93 18.96
N ASN A 54 0.04 11.65 19.98
CA ASN A 54 -0.76 11.13 21.10
C ASN A 54 -2.24 11.56 21.07
N GLU A 55 -2.69 12.14 19.96
CA GLU A 55 -4.09 12.47 19.73
C GLU A 55 -4.92 11.20 19.57
N GLU A 56 -6.15 11.21 20.08
CA GLU A 56 -7.06 10.07 19.94
C GLU A 56 -7.91 10.21 18.67
N CYS A 57 -8.09 11.44 18.22
CA CYS A 57 -8.84 11.89 17.04
C CYS A 57 -8.48 13.36 16.75
N ASP A 58 -8.81 13.85 15.56
CA ASP A 58 -8.76 15.27 15.24
C ASP A 58 -9.91 15.63 14.27
N CYS A 59 -10.85 16.45 14.75
CA CYS A 59 -12.01 16.89 13.97
C CYS A 59 -11.82 18.22 13.22
N GLY A 60 -10.61 18.80 13.20
CA GLY A 60 -10.33 20.05 12.47
C GLY A 60 -10.59 21.31 13.31
N GLY A 61 -10.19 21.26 14.59
CA GLY A 61 -10.28 22.39 15.52
C GLY A 61 -11.72 22.70 15.95
N LYS A 62 -11.92 23.84 16.63
CA LYS A 62 -13.22 24.17 17.25
C LYS A 62 -14.39 24.11 16.27
N GLU A 63 -14.21 24.63 15.06
CA GLU A 63 -15.28 24.65 14.05
C GLU A 63 -15.59 23.25 13.51
N GLY A 64 -14.58 22.47 13.16
CA GLY A 64 -14.78 21.11 12.67
C GLY A 64 -15.33 20.14 13.72
N CYS A 65 -15.16 20.46 15.00
CA CYS A 65 -15.66 19.66 16.12
C CYS A 65 -17.07 20.04 16.61
N LEU A 66 -17.71 21.12 16.09
CA LEU A 66 -19.02 21.59 16.59
C LEU A 66 -20.10 20.50 16.55
N ASP A 67 -20.16 19.75 15.44
CA ASP A 67 -21.14 18.68 15.22
C ASP A 67 -20.53 17.28 15.33
N ASN A 68 -19.27 17.17 15.78
CA ASN A 68 -18.60 15.88 15.91
C ASN A 68 -19.00 15.19 17.22
N LYS A 69 -19.57 13.98 17.11
CA LYS A 69 -20.03 13.20 18.27
C LYS A 69 -18.93 12.37 18.91
N CYS A 70 -17.85 12.12 18.17
CA CYS A 70 -16.81 11.17 18.54
C CYS A 70 -15.56 11.84 19.11
N CYS A 71 -15.32 13.11 18.78
CA CYS A 71 -14.09 13.83 19.04
C CYS A 71 -14.34 15.23 19.60
N THR A 72 -13.49 15.68 20.54
CA THR A 72 -13.51 17.03 21.09
C THR A 72 -12.47 17.94 20.42
N ALA A 73 -12.61 19.25 20.60
CA ALA A 73 -11.65 20.24 20.10
C ALA A 73 -10.25 20.15 20.73
N ASP A 74 -10.08 19.33 21.77
CA ASP A 74 -8.79 19.04 22.41
C ASP A 74 -8.16 17.74 21.88
N CYS A 75 -8.63 17.23 20.74
CA CYS A 75 -8.16 16.01 20.06
C CYS A 75 -8.27 14.74 20.93
N LYS A 76 -9.37 14.67 21.68
CA LYS A 76 -9.74 13.56 22.56
C LYS A 76 -11.06 12.93 22.15
N LEU A 77 -11.15 11.60 22.29
CA LEU A 77 -12.42 10.92 22.06
C LEU A 77 -13.42 11.33 23.14
N THR A 78 -14.69 11.46 22.74
CA THR A 78 -15.77 11.68 23.70
C THR A 78 -15.99 10.42 24.56
N PRO A 79 -16.53 10.54 25.80
CA PRO A 79 -16.79 9.39 26.65
C PRO A 79 -17.65 8.33 25.95
N GLY A 80 -17.15 7.09 25.93
CA GLY A 80 -17.82 5.97 25.29
C GLY A 80 -17.49 5.78 23.80
N SER A 81 -16.82 6.73 23.15
CA SER A 81 -16.33 6.54 21.78
C SER A 81 -15.09 5.64 21.77
N THR A 82 -14.99 4.76 20.78
CA THR A 82 -13.81 3.88 20.59
C THR A 82 -12.99 4.26 19.36
N CYS A 83 -13.53 5.10 18.48
CA CYS A 83 -12.89 5.63 17.27
C CYS A 83 -13.55 6.94 16.83
N SER A 84 -12.98 7.61 15.83
CA SER A 84 -13.51 8.83 15.22
C SER A 84 -13.92 8.60 13.78
N ASP A 85 -15.20 8.83 13.45
CA ASP A 85 -15.71 8.71 12.07
C ASP A 85 -14.95 9.62 11.08
N ASN A 86 -14.32 10.70 11.56
CA ASN A 86 -13.55 11.62 10.70
C ASN A 86 -12.14 11.10 10.37
N ASN A 87 -11.55 10.27 11.22
CA ASN A 87 -10.14 9.88 11.10
C ASN A 87 -9.94 8.38 10.84
N ASP A 88 -10.94 7.55 11.13
CA ASP A 88 -10.82 6.10 11.17
C ASP A 88 -11.77 5.44 10.17
N VAL A 89 -11.22 4.83 9.12
CA VAL A 89 -11.98 4.19 8.02
C VAL A 89 -12.88 3.04 8.47
N CYS A 90 -12.54 2.38 9.58
CA CYS A 90 -13.35 1.31 10.17
C CYS A 90 -14.17 1.78 11.37
N CYS A 91 -14.55 3.05 11.39
CA CYS A 91 -15.43 3.65 12.39
C CYS A 91 -16.81 3.96 11.80
N ARG A 92 -17.86 3.68 12.58
CA ARG A 92 -19.22 4.09 12.28
C ARG A 92 -19.94 4.44 13.56
N GLY A 93 -20.38 5.69 13.69
CA GLY A 93 -21.10 6.14 14.88
C GLY A 93 -20.24 6.07 16.14
N CYS A 94 -18.97 6.46 16.01
CA CYS A 94 -17.98 6.46 17.09
C CYS A 94 -17.62 5.07 17.66
N LYS A 95 -17.98 4.00 16.93
CA LYS A 95 -17.71 2.60 17.27
C LYS A 95 -17.01 1.89 16.14
N THR A 96 -16.13 0.95 16.47
CA THR A 96 -15.48 0.10 15.48
C THR A 96 -16.54 -0.76 14.79
N ILE A 97 -16.46 -0.84 13.46
CA ILE A 97 -17.36 -1.68 12.67
C ILE A 97 -17.05 -3.15 12.96
N ALA A 98 -18.06 -3.93 13.31
CA ALA A 98 -17.90 -5.32 13.67
C ALA A 98 -17.47 -6.18 12.47
N ALA A 99 -16.73 -7.26 12.72
CA ALA A 99 -16.16 -8.10 11.65
C ALA A 99 -17.24 -8.80 10.79
N ASP A 100 -18.37 -9.13 11.40
CA ASP A 100 -19.53 -9.78 10.79
C ASP A 100 -20.30 -8.86 9.82
N ASP A 101 -20.22 -7.54 10.00
CA ASP A 101 -20.76 -6.56 9.04
C ASP A 101 -20.06 -6.63 7.67
N ARG A 102 -18.87 -7.25 7.60
CA ARG A 102 -18.07 -7.40 6.38
C ARG A 102 -17.95 -6.10 5.57
N GLN A 103 -17.74 -4.98 6.27
CA GLN A 103 -17.51 -3.69 5.63
C GLN A 103 -16.17 -3.72 4.90
N VAL A 104 -16.20 -3.54 3.58
CA VAL A 104 -14.99 -3.29 2.78
C VAL A 104 -14.45 -1.90 3.16
N CYS A 105 -13.24 -1.85 3.69
CA CYS A 105 -12.54 -0.62 4.02
C CYS A 105 -11.43 -0.28 3.00
N ARG A 106 -11.02 -1.25 2.19
CA ARG A 106 -10.13 -1.06 1.06
C ARG A 106 -10.50 -2.04 -0.04
N VAL A 107 -10.83 -1.49 -1.21
CA VAL A 107 -11.05 -2.29 -2.42
C VAL A 107 -9.71 -2.76 -2.96
N ALA A 108 -9.64 -3.97 -3.49
CA ALA A 108 -8.45 -4.50 -4.15
C ALA A 108 -7.98 -3.53 -5.25
N ALA A 109 -6.72 -3.11 -5.19
CA ALA A 109 -6.15 -2.18 -6.19
C ALA A 109 -5.79 -2.90 -7.51
N SER A 110 -5.71 -4.23 -7.48
CA SER A 110 -5.48 -5.05 -8.67
C SER A 110 -6.06 -6.45 -8.49
N THR A 111 -6.06 -7.24 -9.57
CA THR A 111 -6.42 -8.67 -9.55
C THR A 111 -5.49 -9.51 -8.68
N CYS A 112 -4.36 -8.98 -8.23
CA CYS A 112 -3.40 -9.63 -7.33
C CYS A 112 -3.63 -9.32 -5.84
N GLN A 113 -4.71 -8.64 -5.51
CA GLN A 113 -5.12 -8.34 -4.14
C GLN A 113 -6.54 -8.78 -3.88
N GLU A 114 -6.82 -9.11 -2.63
CA GLU A 114 -8.19 -9.29 -2.13
C GLU A 114 -8.72 -8.00 -1.50
N ASP A 115 -10.03 -7.82 -1.53
CA ASP A 115 -10.69 -6.76 -0.75
C ASP A 115 -10.35 -6.91 0.74
N THR A 116 -10.14 -5.79 1.41
CA THR A 116 -9.86 -5.77 2.84
C THR A 116 -11.07 -5.27 3.62
N PHE A 117 -11.37 -5.99 4.69
CA PHE A 117 -12.55 -5.79 5.51
C PHE A 117 -12.16 -5.27 6.89
N CYS A 118 -13.03 -4.49 7.51
CA CYS A 118 -12.87 -4.14 8.92
C CYS A 118 -12.86 -5.41 9.78
N ASP A 119 -11.94 -5.48 10.73
CA ASP A 119 -11.65 -6.69 11.50
C ASP A 119 -12.42 -6.76 12.83
N GLY A 120 -13.22 -5.73 13.17
CA GLY A 120 -14.00 -5.65 14.39
C GLY A 120 -13.30 -4.96 15.56
N PHE A 121 -11.98 -4.77 15.51
CA PHE A 121 -11.18 -4.31 16.66
C PHE A 121 -10.28 -3.12 16.34
N ALA A 122 -9.67 -3.08 15.16
CA ALA A 122 -8.85 -1.96 14.72
C ALA A 122 -9.74 -0.82 14.21
N ARG A 123 -9.28 0.41 14.44
CA ARG A 123 -9.93 1.62 13.89
C ARG A 123 -9.54 1.86 12.42
N GLY A 124 -8.34 1.43 12.05
CA GLY A 124 -7.85 1.47 10.67
C GLY A 124 -8.24 0.23 9.89
N CYS A 125 -8.14 0.31 8.56
CA CYS A 125 -8.29 -0.86 7.70
C CYS A 125 -7.05 -1.75 7.83
N PRO A 126 -7.20 -3.08 7.96
CA PRO A 126 -6.07 -3.99 7.93
C PRO A 126 -5.22 -3.84 6.66
N ASN A 127 -4.02 -4.41 6.67
CA ASN A 127 -3.19 -4.46 5.47
C ASN A 127 -3.85 -5.39 4.42
N PRO A 128 -3.78 -5.02 3.14
CA PRO A 128 -4.31 -5.87 2.07
C PRO A 128 -3.57 -7.20 2.01
N VAL A 129 -4.32 -8.26 1.70
CA VAL A 129 -3.75 -9.58 1.46
C VAL A 129 -3.44 -9.72 -0.02
N ASN A 130 -2.15 -9.83 -0.32
CA ASN A 130 -1.68 -10.08 -1.69
C ASN A 130 -1.86 -11.56 -2.04
N LYS A 131 -2.25 -11.84 -3.28
CA LYS A 131 -2.11 -13.16 -3.90
C LYS A 131 -0.61 -13.52 -3.98
N PRO A 132 -0.27 -14.82 -3.99
CA PRO A 132 1.11 -15.28 -4.10
C PRO A 132 1.86 -14.66 -5.29
N ASP A 133 3.11 -14.26 -5.05
CA ASP A 133 4.00 -13.81 -6.13
C ASP A 133 4.18 -14.92 -7.19
N GLY A 134 4.13 -14.52 -8.46
CA GLY A 134 4.20 -15.42 -9.60
C GLY A 134 2.87 -16.05 -10.03
N GLU A 135 1.78 -15.84 -9.30
CA GLU A 135 0.43 -16.23 -9.74
C GLU A 135 0.07 -15.47 -11.03
N VAL A 136 -0.42 -16.18 -12.04
CA VAL A 136 -0.80 -15.57 -13.32
C VAL A 136 -2.07 -14.77 -13.11
N CYS A 137 -2.00 -13.48 -13.40
CA CYS A 137 -3.12 -12.55 -13.25
C CYS A 137 -3.67 -12.12 -14.62
N GLU A 138 -2.82 -12.03 -15.65
CA GLU A 138 -3.17 -11.72 -17.03
C GLU A 138 -2.19 -12.41 -17.99
N GLU A 139 -2.48 -12.43 -19.29
CA GLU A 139 -1.57 -13.00 -20.28
C GLU A 139 -0.22 -12.25 -20.30
N GLY A 140 0.86 -12.96 -20.00
CA GLY A 140 2.21 -12.39 -19.93
C GLY A 140 2.54 -11.63 -18.63
N ALA A 141 1.63 -11.59 -17.65
CA ALA A 141 1.84 -10.92 -16.36
C ALA A 141 1.59 -11.85 -15.17
N THR A 142 2.29 -11.58 -14.07
CA THR A 142 2.10 -12.30 -12.80
C THR A 142 2.06 -11.35 -11.62
N CYS A 143 1.47 -11.79 -10.52
CA CYS A 143 1.46 -11.05 -9.28
C CYS A 143 2.88 -10.83 -8.75
N ALA A 144 3.18 -9.60 -8.36
CA ALA A 144 4.38 -9.21 -7.64
C ALA A 144 3.97 -8.17 -6.58
N SER A 145 4.12 -8.48 -5.29
CA SER A 145 3.74 -7.60 -4.18
C SER A 145 2.32 -7.03 -4.27
N GLY A 146 1.38 -7.82 -4.79
CA GLY A 146 -0.02 -7.39 -4.93
C GLY A 146 -0.34 -6.58 -6.19
N VAL A 147 0.61 -6.43 -7.11
CA VAL A 147 0.43 -5.79 -8.42
C VAL A 147 0.50 -6.84 -9.52
N CYS A 148 -0.47 -6.83 -10.43
CA CYS A 148 -0.38 -7.62 -11.65
C CYS A 148 0.60 -6.96 -12.61
N THR A 149 1.76 -7.58 -12.85
CA THR A 149 2.81 -6.93 -13.65
C THR A 149 3.71 -7.92 -14.40
N SER A 150 4.46 -7.40 -15.36
CA SER A 150 5.59 -8.06 -16.01
C SER A 150 6.84 -7.16 -15.97
N ARG A 151 7.98 -7.68 -16.45
CA ARG A 151 9.19 -6.85 -16.62
C ARG A 151 9.00 -5.78 -17.68
N ASP A 152 8.28 -6.10 -18.76
CA ASP A 152 7.96 -5.16 -19.84
C ASP A 152 7.02 -4.05 -19.35
N MET A 153 6.01 -4.40 -18.53
CA MET A 153 5.12 -3.40 -17.92
C MET A 153 5.90 -2.44 -17.03
N GLN A 154 6.79 -2.94 -16.18
CA GLN A 154 7.66 -2.09 -15.36
C GLN A 154 8.58 -1.22 -16.23
N CYS A 155 9.17 -1.77 -17.29
CA CYS A 155 9.94 -0.97 -18.25
C CYS A 155 9.11 0.11 -18.96
N SER A 156 7.84 -0.16 -19.27
CA SER A 156 6.93 0.82 -19.86
C SER A 156 6.61 2.00 -18.93
N ILE A 157 6.69 1.77 -17.61
CA ILE A 157 6.47 2.81 -16.60
C ILE A 157 7.73 3.63 -16.39
N PHE A 158 8.87 2.98 -16.14
CA PHE A 158 10.14 3.67 -15.88
C PHE A 158 10.77 4.28 -17.15
N GLY A 159 10.57 3.63 -18.31
CA GLY A 159 11.10 4.05 -19.61
C GLY A 159 10.15 4.91 -20.43
N ARG A 160 9.01 5.34 -19.88
CA ARG A 160 7.96 6.08 -20.61
C ARG A 160 8.48 7.31 -21.36
N HIS A 161 9.29 8.14 -20.70
CA HIS A 161 9.83 9.36 -21.30
C HIS A 161 10.84 9.10 -22.42
N LEU A 162 11.32 7.85 -22.52
CA LEU A 162 12.24 7.38 -23.55
C LEU A 162 11.52 6.53 -24.62
N ASN A 163 10.20 6.40 -24.54
CA ASN A 163 9.40 5.47 -25.36
C ASN A 163 9.91 4.02 -25.32
N ILE A 164 10.46 3.61 -24.18
CA ILE A 164 10.95 2.26 -23.95
C ILE A 164 9.87 1.47 -23.22
N THR A 165 9.46 0.33 -23.78
CA THR A 165 8.37 -0.51 -23.24
C THR A 165 8.77 -1.96 -22.99
N GLN A 166 9.93 -2.37 -23.47
CA GLN A 166 10.38 -3.76 -23.40
C GLN A 166 11.51 -3.89 -22.39
N SER A 167 11.50 -4.97 -21.64
CA SER A 167 12.65 -5.39 -20.84
C SER A 167 13.73 -5.97 -21.75
N CYS A 168 14.97 -5.89 -21.30
CA CYS A 168 16.07 -6.47 -22.06
C CYS A 168 15.97 -7.98 -22.16
N LYS A 169 16.35 -8.52 -23.33
CA LYS A 169 16.51 -9.97 -23.59
C LYS A 169 17.73 -10.57 -22.88
N TYR A 170 17.91 -10.32 -21.59
CA TYR A 170 18.80 -11.07 -20.70
C TYR A 170 18.40 -10.73 -19.25
N THR A 171 18.27 -11.76 -18.40
CA THR A 171 18.95 -11.91 -17.09
C THR A 171 18.20 -12.92 -16.23
N GLY A 172 18.72 -14.14 -16.21
CA GLY A 172 18.21 -15.20 -15.35
C GLY A 172 18.44 -14.98 -13.85
N ARG A 173 18.85 -13.79 -13.36
CA ARG A 173 18.96 -13.45 -11.92
C ARG A 173 19.01 -11.94 -11.62
N SER A 174 18.98 -11.03 -12.60
CA SER A 174 19.05 -9.59 -12.27
C SER A 174 17.71 -9.12 -11.72
N CYS A 175 17.74 -8.14 -10.82
CA CYS A 175 16.57 -7.45 -10.32
C CYS A 175 16.64 -5.94 -10.53
N SER A 176 17.65 -5.44 -11.24
CA SER A 176 17.68 -4.06 -11.74
C SER A 176 16.78 -3.91 -12.97
N ILE A 177 16.07 -2.78 -13.09
CA ILE A 177 15.22 -2.46 -14.24
C ILE A 177 16.11 -2.11 -15.43
N LEU A 178 16.40 -3.13 -16.23
CA LEU A 178 17.12 -3.03 -17.50
C LEU A 178 16.13 -3.11 -18.66
N CYS A 179 15.99 -2.00 -19.39
CA CYS A 179 15.03 -1.90 -20.47
C CYS A 179 15.69 -1.76 -21.84
N GLN A 180 15.04 -2.29 -22.86
CA GLN A 180 15.54 -2.31 -24.22
C GLN A 180 15.42 -0.91 -24.84
N GLY A 181 16.53 -0.17 -24.83
CA GLY A 181 16.67 1.05 -25.62
C GLY A 181 16.87 0.75 -27.12
N PRO A 182 16.97 1.81 -27.95
CA PRO A 182 17.14 1.67 -29.39
C PRO A 182 18.35 0.82 -29.79
N ASP A 183 19.50 1.05 -29.14
CA ASP A 183 20.77 0.38 -29.47
C ASP A 183 21.25 -0.60 -28.39
N GLN A 184 20.89 -0.35 -27.13
CA GLN A 184 21.39 -1.12 -25.99
C GLN A 184 20.42 -1.12 -24.81
N CYS A 185 20.70 -1.99 -23.85
CA CYS A 185 20.03 -1.99 -22.56
C CYS A 185 20.35 -0.72 -21.76
N VAL A 186 19.30 -0.09 -21.25
CA VAL A 186 19.37 1.11 -20.40
C VAL A 186 19.00 0.71 -18.99
N ASP A 187 19.86 1.02 -18.02
CA ASP A 187 19.56 0.89 -16.60
C ASP A 187 18.74 2.10 -16.16
N MET A 188 17.53 1.84 -15.65
CA MET A 188 16.62 2.86 -15.16
C MET A 188 16.96 3.33 -13.73
N ASN A 189 18.08 2.84 -13.16
CA ASN A 189 18.52 3.13 -11.78
C ASN A 189 17.43 2.81 -10.74
N ALA A 190 16.73 1.71 -10.95
CA ALA A 190 15.65 1.22 -10.11
C ALA A 190 15.68 -0.32 -10.08
N SER A 191 15.03 -0.91 -9.08
CA SER A 191 14.84 -2.36 -9.01
C SER A 191 13.43 -2.75 -9.43
N PHE A 192 13.30 -3.91 -10.07
CA PHE A 192 12.01 -4.52 -10.30
C PHE A 192 11.32 -4.75 -8.95
N LEU A 193 10.00 -4.56 -8.93
CA LEU A 193 9.14 -4.73 -7.77
C LEU A 193 9.39 -6.09 -7.12
N ASP A 194 9.40 -6.12 -5.79
CA ASP A 194 9.53 -7.36 -5.03
C ASP A 194 8.44 -8.36 -5.46
N GLY A 195 8.79 -9.63 -5.63
CA GLY A 195 7.91 -10.64 -6.23
C GLY A 195 7.95 -10.72 -7.75
N THR A 196 8.69 -9.84 -8.45
CA THR A 196 8.90 -9.96 -9.90
C THR A 196 9.78 -11.18 -10.18
N LYS A 197 9.35 -12.07 -11.08
CA LYS A 197 10.13 -13.26 -11.47
C LYS A 197 11.55 -12.90 -11.91
N CYS A 198 12.54 -13.65 -11.47
CA CYS A 198 13.93 -13.57 -11.90
C CYS A 198 14.52 -14.98 -11.99
N GLY A 199 15.24 -15.25 -13.07
CA GLY A 199 15.72 -16.61 -13.31
C GLY A 199 14.66 -17.64 -13.55
N GLU A 200 15.06 -18.89 -13.39
CA GLU A 200 14.18 -20.02 -13.65
C GLU A 200 13.13 -20.20 -12.55
N LYS A 201 13.50 -19.93 -11.29
CA LYS A 201 12.67 -20.21 -10.11
C LYS A 201 12.68 -19.11 -9.05
N GLY A 202 13.32 -17.97 -9.33
CA GLY A 202 13.50 -16.90 -8.36
C GLY A 202 12.49 -15.77 -8.49
N PHE A 203 12.46 -14.94 -7.46
CA PHE A 203 11.77 -13.66 -7.43
C PHE A 203 12.68 -12.58 -6.86
N CYS A 204 12.48 -11.35 -7.31
CA CYS A 204 13.19 -10.19 -6.80
C CYS A 204 12.73 -9.87 -5.39
N TYR A 205 13.68 -9.64 -4.48
CA TYR A 205 13.44 -9.11 -3.15
C TYR A 205 14.62 -8.22 -2.76
N ALA A 206 14.33 -6.97 -2.37
CA ALA A 206 15.36 -5.99 -2.00
C ALA A 206 16.47 -5.86 -3.07
N GLY A 207 16.09 -5.87 -4.35
CA GLY A 207 17.02 -5.76 -5.48
C GLY A 207 17.85 -7.01 -5.78
N MET A 208 17.59 -8.15 -5.11
CA MET A 208 18.31 -9.41 -5.32
C MET A 208 17.38 -10.53 -5.76
N CYS A 209 17.88 -11.47 -6.57
CA CYS A 209 17.10 -12.63 -7.00
C CYS A 209 17.24 -13.81 -6.05
N SER A 210 16.15 -14.12 -5.34
CA SER A 210 16.07 -15.22 -4.37
C SER A 210 15.10 -16.31 -4.84
N GLU A 211 15.49 -17.57 -4.65
CA GLU A 211 14.63 -18.75 -4.88
C GLU A 211 13.76 -19.07 -3.66
N MET A 212 14.02 -18.45 -2.51
CA MET A 212 13.26 -18.62 -1.27
C MET A 212 12.58 -17.31 -0.89
N HIS A 213 11.31 -17.16 -1.24
CA HIS A 213 10.33 -16.41 -0.43
C HIS A 213 8.85 -16.60 -0.83
N SER A 214 8.49 -17.70 -1.50
CA SER A 214 7.09 -17.89 -1.97
C SER A 214 6.06 -18.21 -0.88
N GLN A 215 6.38 -18.18 0.43
CA GLN A 215 5.45 -18.65 1.48
C GLN A 215 5.50 -17.95 2.86
N ALA A 216 5.96 -16.71 2.98
CA ALA A 216 5.89 -16.00 4.26
C ALA A 216 4.85 -14.86 4.21
N ASN A 217 3.54 -15.19 4.32
CA ASN A 217 2.60 -14.44 5.17
C ASN A 217 1.10 -14.78 5.07
N SER A 218 0.61 -15.59 4.13
CA SER A 218 -0.86 -15.84 4.06
C SER A 218 -1.32 -17.19 4.65
N LYS A 219 -0.54 -18.27 4.52
CA LYS A 219 -1.00 -19.63 4.93
C LYS A 219 -0.48 -20.15 6.27
N VAL A 220 0.58 -19.58 6.83
CA VAL A 220 1.13 -20.04 8.11
C VAL A 220 0.35 -19.46 9.30
N ILE A 221 -0.10 -18.21 9.21
CA ILE A 221 -0.86 -17.56 10.29
C ILE A 221 -2.23 -18.24 10.46
N MET A 222 -2.95 -18.58 9.37
CA MET A 222 -4.21 -19.33 9.47
C MET A 222 -4.05 -20.74 10.03
N LYS A 223 -2.93 -21.43 9.78
CA LYS A 223 -2.69 -22.76 10.35
C LYS A 223 -2.36 -22.69 11.85
N VAL A 224 -1.65 -21.65 12.31
CA VAL A 224 -1.36 -21.46 13.74
C VAL A 224 -2.63 -21.12 14.52
N PHE A 225 -3.53 -20.27 13.97
CA PHE A 225 -4.82 -19.99 14.60
C PHE A 225 -5.79 -21.18 14.58
N ALA A 226 -5.87 -21.94 13.49
CA ALA A 226 -6.72 -23.13 13.42
C ALA A 226 -6.28 -24.23 14.40
N SER A 227 -4.97 -24.37 14.65
CA SER A 227 -4.46 -25.33 15.64
C SER A 227 -4.63 -24.86 17.10
N MET A 228 -4.62 -23.55 17.37
CA MET A 228 -4.87 -23.03 18.73
C MET A 228 -6.35 -23.09 19.14
N VAL A 229 -7.29 -22.96 18.19
CA VAL A 229 -8.73 -23.12 18.46
C VAL A 229 -9.09 -24.60 18.71
N ALA A 230 -8.38 -25.55 18.09
CA ALA A 230 -8.63 -26.98 18.27
C ALA A 230 -8.12 -27.55 19.61
N ILE A 231 -7.20 -26.86 20.30
CA ILE A 231 -6.61 -27.32 21.57
C ILE A 231 -7.34 -26.71 22.80
N GLY A 232 -8.15 -25.67 22.60
CA GLY A 232 -8.82 -24.92 23.68
C GLY A 232 -10.26 -25.35 24.03
N VAL A 233 -10.84 -26.35 23.35
CA VAL A 233 -12.19 -26.88 23.68
C VAL A 233 -12.04 -28.27 24.27
N GLY A 234 -11.67 -28.32 25.54
CA GLY A 234 -11.57 -29.56 26.28
C GLY A 234 -10.82 -29.39 27.59
N LEU A 235 -11.44 -28.71 28.57
CA LEU A 235 -11.33 -28.90 30.03
C LEU A 235 -11.76 -27.61 30.75
N LEU A 236 -13.07 -27.49 31.00
CA LEU A 236 -13.74 -27.14 32.27
C LEU A 236 -15.24 -26.98 32.01
#